data_AF-A0A6G0W6U0-F1
#
_entry.id   AF-A0A6G0W6U0-F1
#
_cell.length_a   1.000
_cell.length_b   1.000
_cell.length_c   1.000
_cell.angle_alpha   90.00
_cell.angle_beta   90.00
_cell.angle_gamma   90.00
#
_symmetry.space_group_name_H-M   'P 1'
#
loop_
_entity.id
_entity.type
_entity.pdbx_description
1 polymer ?
#
loop_
_entity_poly.entity_id
_entity_poly.type
_entity_poly.pdbx_seq_one_letter_code
_entity_poly.pdbx_strand_id
1 'polypeptide(L)'
;MIASSRKTDNPLSLTDDRAICIFTATENPSVLAKLHLFPHEHTTLVVHFSRGIVSLRRNHKVVNVDACQIVIEPRGENQVVFQHTFDDSSNLIFSSELEAVTFVGAIHLVRHLAAQRDPEENSQDSDTTMLSKFTKHSLEYAEELWSLILWQRSYEFYSIVATLNGIVAEAESSTVNAESIGTKLSDLFQRFESEATLDETVELDGSTHFTLTPVDVLLLQILALQEHANCIMT
;
A
#
# COMPACT_ATOMS: atom_id res chain seq x y z
N MET A 1 -26.35 -14.58 23.84
CA MET A 1 -26.49 -14.30 22.40
C MET A 1 -26.98 -12.87 22.26
N ILE A 2 -26.07 -11.93 22.03
CA ILE A 2 -26.42 -10.56 21.65
C ILE A 2 -25.92 -10.43 20.21
N ALA A 3 -26.86 -10.49 19.27
CA ALA A 3 -26.62 -10.12 17.89
C ALA A 3 -26.40 -8.61 17.88
N SER A 4 -25.12 -8.19 17.82
CA SER A 4 -24.78 -6.79 17.56
C SER A 4 -24.91 -6.57 16.05
N SER A 5 -26.06 -6.04 15.66
CA SER A 5 -26.25 -5.42 14.35
C SER A 5 -25.27 -4.25 14.22
N ARG A 6 -24.09 -4.48 13.65
CA ARG A 6 -23.23 -3.41 13.14
C ARG A 6 -23.77 -3.04 11.77
N LYS A 7 -24.37 -1.84 11.71
CA LYS A 7 -24.61 -1.14 10.45
C LYS A 7 -23.30 -1.03 9.68
N THR A 8 -23.42 -1.28 8.40
CA THR A 8 -22.48 -1.09 7.31
C THR A 8 -21.99 0.36 7.26
N ASP A 9 -20.95 0.69 8.02
CA ASP A 9 -20.04 1.76 7.65
C ASP A 9 -19.02 1.12 6.71
N ASN A 10 -18.87 1.67 5.50
CA ASN A 10 -17.96 1.11 4.50
C ASN A 10 -16.54 1.09 5.08
N PRO A 11 -15.97 -0.10 5.37
CA PRO A 11 -14.86 -0.19 6.32
C PRO A 11 -13.51 0.19 5.68
N LEU A 12 -13.47 0.32 4.36
CA LEU A 12 -12.36 0.88 3.59
C LEU A 12 -12.59 2.38 3.34
N SER A 13 -12.25 3.19 4.33
CA SER A 13 -12.12 4.64 4.13
C SER A 13 -10.65 5.03 4.13
N LEU A 14 -10.23 5.83 3.15
CA LEU A 14 -8.86 6.39 3.06
C LEU A 14 -8.52 7.33 4.24
N THR A 15 -9.52 7.68 5.04
CA THR A 15 -9.41 8.56 6.21
C THR A 15 -9.52 7.82 7.55
N ASP A 16 -9.76 6.51 7.57
CA ASP A 16 -9.87 5.77 8.84
C ASP A 16 -8.50 5.61 9.49
N ASP A 17 -8.30 6.29 10.62
CA ASP A 17 -7.09 6.23 11.44
C ASP A 17 -6.78 4.85 12.00
N ARG A 18 -7.75 3.94 11.98
CA ARG A 18 -7.63 2.59 12.54
C ARG A 18 -7.10 1.59 11.51
N ALA A 19 -7.07 1.91 10.22
CA ALA A 19 -6.56 1.01 9.19
C ALA A 19 -5.03 1.05 9.16
N ILE A 20 -4.38 -0.10 9.36
CA ILE A 20 -2.92 -0.24 9.35
C ILE A 20 -2.48 -1.53 8.64
N CYS A 21 -1.21 -1.58 8.24
CA CYS A 21 -0.53 -2.83 7.94
C CYS A 21 0.61 -3.03 8.93
N ILE A 22 0.77 -4.25 9.43
CA ILE A 22 1.87 -4.63 10.30
C ILE A 22 2.72 -5.67 9.58
N PHE A 23 4.01 -5.39 9.49
CA PHE A 23 4.98 -6.31 8.90
C PHE A 23 6.10 -6.60 9.88
N THR A 24 6.71 -7.77 9.74
CA THR A 24 7.90 -8.14 10.49
C THR A 24 9.02 -8.43 9.51
N ALA A 25 10.14 -7.75 9.65
CA ALA A 25 11.31 -7.95 8.80
C ALA A 25 12.57 -8.13 9.63
N THR A 26 13.55 -8.85 9.09
CA THR A 26 14.90 -8.92 9.63
C THR A 26 15.75 -7.85 8.97
N GLU A 27 16.30 -6.94 9.75
CA GLU A 27 17.09 -5.83 9.24
C GLU A 27 18.57 -6.19 9.14
N ASN A 28 19.18 -5.89 7.99
CA ASN A 28 20.62 -6.06 7.72
C ASN A 28 21.17 -7.42 8.22
N PRO A 29 20.59 -8.56 7.81
CA PRO A 29 21.01 -9.85 8.33
C PRO A 29 22.48 -10.10 7.99
N SER A 30 23.29 -10.25 9.03
CA SER A 30 24.70 -10.59 8.89
C SER A 30 24.86 -11.91 8.14
N VAL A 31 26.01 -12.14 7.50
CA VAL A 31 26.29 -13.41 6.81
C VAL A 31 26.12 -14.62 7.75
N LEU A 32 26.43 -14.45 9.03
CA LEU A 32 26.22 -15.46 10.07
C LEU A 32 24.74 -15.63 10.45
N ALA A 33 23.97 -14.55 10.42
CA ALA A 33 22.51 -14.61 10.58
C ALA A 33 21.87 -15.39 9.41
N LYS A 34 22.35 -15.18 8.16
CA LYS A 34 21.91 -15.99 7.00
C LYS A 34 22.19 -17.49 7.15
N LEU A 35 23.11 -17.88 8.04
CA LEU A 35 23.45 -19.26 8.37
C LEU A 35 22.68 -19.80 9.60
N HIS A 36 21.70 -19.05 10.12
CA HIS A 36 20.89 -19.39 11.31
C HIS A 36 21.70 -19.68 12.59
N LEU A 37 22.91 -19.11 12.70
CA LEU A 37 23.80 -19.38 13.84
C LEU A 37 23.51 -18.51 15.07
N PHE A 38 22.72 -17.43 14.92
CA PHE A 38 22.37 -16.51 16.00
C PHE A 38 20.90 -16.06 15.86
N PRO A 39 20.22 -15.74 16.98
CA PRO A 39 18.87 -15.19 16.95
C PRO A 39 18.82 -13.87 16.17
N HIS A 40 17.79 -13.71 15.34
CA HIS A 40 17.57 -12.54 14.51
C HIS A 40 16.93 -11.41 15.32
N GLU A 41 17.45 -10.19 15.20
CA GLU A 41 16.70 -9.02 15.65
C GLU A 41 15.62 -8.71 14.60
N HIS A 42 14.37 -8.79 15.03
CA HIS A 42 13.22 -8.46 14.19
C HIS A 42 12.84 -7.00 14.38
N THR A 43 12.61 -6.32 13.26
CA THR A 43 12.04 -4.97 13.20
C THR A 43 10.58 -5.10 12.81
N THR A 44 9.69 -4.54 13.62
CA THR A 44 8.27 -4.44 13.28
C THR A 44 8.01 -3.11 12.59
N LEU A 45 7.38 -3.17 11.42
CA LEU A 45 7.03 -2.01 10.61
C LEU A 45 5.52 -1.85 10.68
N VAL A 46 5.04 -0.69 11.09
CA VAL A 46 3.61 -0.37 11.11
C VAL A 46 3.36 0.77 10.13
N VAL A 47 2.55 0.52 9.11
CA VAL A 47 2.18 1.52 8.10
C VAL A 47 0.84 2.14 8.50
N HIS A 48 0.83 3.46 8.72
CA HIS A 48 -0.34 4.24 9.11
C HIS A 48 -0.83 5.09 7.93
N PHE A 49 -1.88 4.61 7.23
CA PHE A 49 -2.37 5.21 5.98
C PHE A 49 -2.94 6.61 6.16
N SER A 50 -3.80 6.77 7.16
CA SER A 50 -4.43 8.06 7.48
C SER A 50 -3.43 9.12 7.93
N ARG A 51 -2.24 8.74 8.41
CA ARG A 51 -1.23 9.66 8.94
C ARG A 51 -0.08 9.92 7.98
N GLY A 52 0.07 9.14 6.92
CA GLY A 52 1.21 9.34 6.02
C GLY A 52 2.53 8.78 6.57
N ILE A 53 2.52 7.94 7.61
CA ILE A 53 3.75 7.56 8.33
C ILE A 53 3.98 6.05 8.39
N VAL A 54 5.25 5.69 8.54
CA VAL A 54 5.71 4.34 8.86
C VAL A 54 6.42 4.36 10.20
N SER A 55 5.94 3.57 11.16
CA SER A 55 6.55 3.39 12.46
C SER A 55 7.46 2.16 12.46
N LEU A 56 8.76 2.37 12.63
CA LEU A 56 9.76 1.34 12.81
C LEU A 56 9.95 1.08 14.31
N ARG A 57 9.64 -0.14 14.75
CA ARG A 57 9.81 -0.56 16.15
C ARG A 57 10.99 -1.51 16.26
N ARG A 58 12.02 -1.11 16.99
CA ARG A 58 13.26 -1.88 17.22
C ARG A 58 13.73 -1.71 18.66
N ASN A 59 13.99 -2.81 19.37
CA ASN A 59 14.62 -2.81 20.70
C ASN A 59 14.03 -1.75 21.66
N HIS A 60 12.70 -1.70 21.75
CA HIS A 60 11.90 -0.73 22.55
C HIS A 60 11.97 0.75 22.11
N LYS A 61 12.59 1.06 20.98
CA LYS A 61 12.53 2.37 20.33
C LYS A 61 11.52 2.33 19.19
N VAL A 62 10.78 3.42 19.05
CA VAL A 62 9.87 3.65 17.92
C VAL A 62 10.37 4.87 17.17
N VAL A 63 10.62 4.72 15.88
CA VAL A 63 10.96 5.81 14.97
C VAL A 63 9.81 5.95 13.99
N ASN A 64 9.23 7.14 13.90
CA ASN A 64 8.21 7.46 12.92
C ASN A 64 8.87 8.18 11.76
N VAL A 65 8.63 7.68 10.56
CA VAL A 65 9.18 8.21 9.31
C VAL A 65 8.02 8.61 8.41
N ASP A 66 8.09 9.79 7.82
CA ASP A 66 7.12 10.23 6.83
C ASP A 66 7.28 9.41 5.54
N ALA A 67 6.18 8.89 4.98
CA ALA A 67 6.22 8.08 3.77
C ALA A 67 6.79 8.83 2.56
N CYS A 68 6.64 10.15 2.49
CA CYS A 68 7.22 10.98 1.43
C CYS A 68 8.76 10.96 1.45
N GLN A 69 9.36 10.76 2.62
CA GLN A 69 10.81 10.70 2.80
C GLN A 69 11.40 9.30 2.54
N ILE A 70 10.53 8.30 2.32
CA ILE A 70 10.94 6.91 2.16
C ILE A 70 11.20 6.62 0.69
N VAL A 71 12.42 6.15 0.42
CA VAL A 71 12.80 5.49 -0.82
C VAL A 71 12.82 3.99 -0.55
N ILE A 72 12.02 3.26 -1.33
CA ILE A 72 11.99 1.79 -1.32
C ILE A 72 12.50 1.24 -2.64
N GLU A 73 13.31 0.19 -2.57
CA GLU A 73 13.78 -0.57 -3.73
C GLU A 73 13.62 -2.07 -3.45
N PRO A 74 12.69 -2.77 -4.12
CA PRO A 74 12.59 -4.23 -4.00
C PRO A 74 13.85 -4.89 -4.58
N ARG A 75 14.41 -5.86 -3.86
CA ARG A 75 15.61 -6.62 -4.25
C ARG A 75 15.41 -8.12 -4.06
N GLY A 76 15.29 -8.83 -5.17
CA GLY A 76 14.95 -10.26 -5.14
C GLY A 76 13.52 -10.49 -4.64
N GLU A 77 13.23 -11.72 -4.20
CA GLU A 77 11.86 -12.17 -3.91
C GLU A 77 11.29 -11.55 -2.63
N ASN A 78 12.06 -11.48 -1.53
CA ASN A 78 11.56 -11.07 -0.22
C ASN A 78 12.38 -9.97 0.48
N GLN A 79 13.21 -9.24 -0.27
CA GLN A 79 14.04 -8.18 0.32
C GLN A 79 13.63 -6.81 -0.23
N VAL A 80 13.65 -5.82 0.64
CA VAL A 80 13.37 -4.43 0.29
C VAL A 80 14.45 -3.56 0.92
N VAL A 81 15.11 -2.74 0.11
CA VAL A 81 15.96 -1.67 0.63
C VAL A 81 15.04 -0.55 1.06
N PHE A 82 15.14 -0.17 2.33
CA PHE A 82 14.40 0.91 2.94
C PHE A 82 15.37 2.03 3.30
N GLN A 83 15.22 3.18 2.66
CA GLN A 83 16.04 4.36 2.90
C GLN A 83 15.13 5.52 3.31
N HIS A 84 15.43 6.15 4.45
CA HIS A 84 14.65 7.29 4.96
C HIS A 84 15.50 8.52 5.28
N THR A 85 16.82 8.38 5.33
CA THR A 85 17.76 9.50 5.31
C THR A 85 18.88 9.20 4.32
N PHE A 86 19.60 10.23 3.88
CA PHE A 86 20.64 10.10 2.85
C PHE A 86 21.73 9.06 3.23
N ASP A 87 22.04 8.94 4.52
CA ASP A 87 23.08 8.05 5.04
C ASP A 87 22.55 6.75 5.68
N ASP A 88 21.22 6.60 5.86
CA ASP A 88 20.63 5.44 6.53
C ASP A 88 19.76 4.62 5.56
N SER A 89 20.39 3.56 5.03
CA SER A 89 19.73 2.52 4.24
C SER A 89 19.74 1.19 4.98
N SER A 90 18.58 0.57 5.06
CA SER A 90 18.36 -0.69 5.75
C SER A 90 17.87 -1.74 4.77
N ASN A 91 18.53 -2.90 4.72
CA ASN A 91 18.04 -4.04 3.96
C ASN A 91 17.06 -4.82 4.84
N LEU A 92 15.78 -4.80 4.48
CA LEU A 92 14.72 -5.52 5.17
C LEU A 92 14.48 -6.84 4.46
N ILE A 93 14.54 -7.95 5.18
CA ILE A 93 14.15 -9.27 4.66
C ILE A 93 12.85 -9.71 5.34
N PHE A 94 11.81 -9.91 4.54
CA PHE A 94 10.48 -10.33 4.98
C PHE A 94 10.36 -11.86 5.05
N SER A 95 9.36 -12.35 5.76
CA SER A 95 9.15 -13.79 5.92
C SER A 95 8.68 -14.47 4.63
N SER A 96 8.05 -13.70 3.74
CA SER A 96 7.58 -14.15 2.44
C SER A 96 7.68 -13.03 1.39
N GLU A 97 7.68 -13.44 0.13
CA GLU A 97 7.58 -12.52 -1.02
C GLU A 97 6.27 -11.73 -1.00
N LEU A 98 5.16 -12.35 -0.62
CA LEU A 98 3.87 -11.67 -0.47
C LEU A 98 3.90 -10.53 0.55
N GLU A 99 4.58 -10.72 1.69
CA GLU A 99 4.75 -9.65 2.68
C GLU A 99 5.60 -8.49 2.13
N ALA A 100 6.70 -8.80 1.43
CA ALA A 100 7.56 -7.78 0.84
C ALA A 100 6.81 -6.95 -0.21
N VAL A 101 6.08 -7.61 -1.11
CA VAL A 101 5.25 -6.98 -2.14
C VAL A 101 4.14 -6.15 -1.52
N THR A 102 3.45 -6.67 -0.48
CA THR A 102 2.39 -5.93 0.23
C THR A 102 2.95 -4.72 0.98
N PHE A 103 4.14 -4.82 1.57
CA PHE A 103 4.81 -3.69 2.18
C PHE A 103 5.10 -2.59 1.14
N VAL A 104 5.70 -2.94 0.00
CA VAL A 104 5.97 -2.00 -1.10
C VAL A 104 4.68 -1.32 -1.57
N GLY A 105 3.62 -2.09 -1.82
CA GLY A 105 2.31 -1.56 -2.20
C GLY A 105 1.71 -0.62 -1.14
N ALA A 106 1.82 -0.97 0.13
CA ALA A 106 1.36 -0.13 1.24
C ALA A 106 2.12 1.20 1.30
N ILE A 107 3.44 1.20 1.13
CA ILE A 107 4.24 2.44 1.08
C ILE A 107 3.84 3.31 -0.10
N HIS A 108 3.65 2.74 -1.29
CA HIS A 108 3.18 3.50 -2.46
C HIS A 108 1.81 4.14 -2.24
N LEU A 109 0.88 3.42 -1.60
CA LEU A 109 -0.42 3.95 -1.21
C LEU A 109 -0.28 5.13 -0.23
N VAL A 110 0.50 4.97 0.84
CA VAL A 110 0.68 6.05 1.83
C VAL A 110 1.34 7.28 1.19
N ARG A 111 2.29 7.09 0.29
CA ARG A 111 2.89 8.19 -0.49
C ARG A 111 1.89 8.89 -1.39
N HIS A 112 0.98 8.14 -2.01
CA HIS A 112 -0.11 8.71 -2.82
C HIS A 112 -1.04 9.56 -1.97
N LEU A 113 -1.50 9.03 -0.83
CA LEU A 113 -2.37 9.74 0.10
C LEU A 113 -1.71 11.00 0.67
N ALA A 114 -0.41 10.94 0.99
CA ALA A 114 0.35 12.09 1.44
C ALA A 114 0.45 13.16 0.35
N ALA A 115 0.76 12.76 -0.90
CA ALA A 115 0.86 13.69 -2.02
C ALA A 115 -0.46 14.39 -2.36
N GLN A 116 -1.61 13.74 -2.13
CA GLN A 116 -2.92 14.36 -2.30
C GLN A 116 -3.26 15.37 -1.20
N ARG A 117 -2.71 15.22 0.00
CA ARG A 117 -2.98 16.13 1.14
C ARG A 117 -2.12 17.38 1.11
N ASP A 118 -0.88 17.26 0.64
CA ASP A 118 0.04 18.38 0.48
C ASP A 118 0.62 18.41 -0.95
N PRO A 119 -0.11 19.02 -1.90
CA PRO A 119 0.35 19.14 -3.28
C PRO A 119 1.56 20.08 -3.43
N GLU A 120 1.74 21.02 -2.50
CA GLU A 120 2.83 22.01 -2.56
C GLU A 120 4.19 21.36 -2.32
N GLU A 121 4.26 20.33 -1.48
CA GLU A 121 5.48 19.56 -1.24
C GLU A 121 5.91 18.72 -2.46
N ASN A 122 4.97 18.42 -3.36
CA ASN A 122 5.19 17.61 -4.58
C ASN A 122 5.14 18.41 -5.88
N SER A 123 5.36 19.74 -5.81
CA SER A 123 5.17 20.72 -6.90
C SER A 123 6.00 20.52 -8.18
N GLN A 124 6.76 19.42 -8.30
CA GLN A 124 7.58 19.12 -9.48
C GLN A 124 6.79 18.39 -10.58
N ASP A 125 5.78 17.59 -10.22
CA ASP A 125 4.98 16.81 -11.16
C ASP A 125 3.61 17.49 -11.36
N SER A 126 3.06 17.45 -12.58
CA SER A 126 1.66 17.82 -12.80
C SER A 126 0.73 16.76 -12.21
N ASP A 127 -0.49 17.11 -11.83
CA ASP A 127 -1.49 16.16 -11.29
C ASP A 127 -1.69 14.96 -12.22
N THR A 128 -1.68 15.18 -13.54
CA THR A 128 -1.76 14.10 -14.55
C THR A 128 -0.54 13.17 -14.54
N THR A 129 0.66 13.72 -14.35
CA THR A 129 1.90 12.94 -14.26
C THR A 129 1.91 12.12 -12.98
N MET A 130 1.45 12.71 -11.88
CA MET A 130 1.32 12.06 -10.59
C MET A 130 0.26 10.94 -10.64
N LEU A 131 -0.88 11.17 -11.29
CA LEU A 131 -1.91 10.14 -11.52
C LEU A 131 -1.33 8.96 -12.29
N SER A 132 -0.62 9.22 -13.40
CA SER A 132 0.02 8.17 -14.20
C SER A 132 1.02 7.36 -13.37
N LYS A 133 1.88 8.05 -12.60
CA LYS A 133 2.86 7.41 -11.69
C LYS A 133 2.21 6.50 -10.66
N PHE A 134 1.19 6.97 -9.94
CA PHE A 134 0.52 6.13 -8.94
C PHE A 134 -0.33 5.02 -9.57
N THR A 135 -0.87 5.22 -10.77
CA THR A 135 -1.54 4.16 -11.51
C THR A 135 -0.57 3.05 -11.87
N LYS A 136 0.66 3.38 -12.30
CA LYS A 136 1.71 2.39 -12.58
C LYS A 136 2.12 1.61 -11.35
N HIS A 137 2.36 2.27 -10.21
CA HIS A 137 2.67 1.56 -8.97
C HIS A 137 1.53 0.61 -8.56
N SER A 138 0.28 1.02 -8.77
CA SER A 138 -0.88 0.17 -8.46
C SER A 138 -1.02 -1.01 -9.43
N LEU A 139 -0.68 -0.81 -10.71
CA LEU A 139 -0.62 -1.87 -11.71
C LEU A 139 0.49 -2.88 -11.38
N GLU A 140 1.70 -2.42 -11.09
CA GLU A 140 2.83 -3.27 -10.68
C GLU A 140 2.46 -4.11 -9.45
N TYR A 141 1.84 -3.48 -8.43
CA TYR A 141 1.36 -4.19 -7.26
C TYR A 141 0.28 -5.23 -7.60
N ALA A 142 -0.68 -4.89 -8.47
CA ALA A 142 -1.73 -5.81 -8.89
C ALA A 142 -1.18 -7.02 -9.67
N GLU A 143 -0.17 -6.81 -10.52
CA GLU A 143 0.49 -7.88 -11.29
C GLU A 143 1.24 -8.85 -10.38
N GLU A 144 1.99 -8.33 -9.40
CA GLU A 144 2.70 -9.16 -8.41
C GLU A 144 1.71 -9.90 -7.50
N LEU A 145 0.67 -9.22 -7.03
CA LEU A 145 -0.35 -9.87 -6.20
C LEU A 145 -1.11 -10.95 -6.99
N TRP A 146 -1.35 -10.70 -8.29
CA TRP A 146 -1.91 -11.68 -9.21
C TRP A 146 -1.02 -12.92 -9.35
N SER A 147 0.29 -12.74 -9.55
CA SER A 147 1.24 -13.83 -9.75
C SER A 147 1.40 -14.71 -8.50
N LEU A 148 1.33 -14.11 -7.30
CA LEU A 148 1.57 -14.79 -6.04
C LEU A 148 0.35 -15.52 -5.49
N ILE A 149 -0.80 -14.85 -5.40
CA ILE A 149 -1.92 -15.35 -4.60
C ILE A 149 -3.29 -15.26 -5.27
N LEU A 150 -3.55 -14.25 -6.11
CA LEU A 150 -4.92 -14.04 -6.61
C LEU A 150 -5.30 -14.96 -7.76
N TRP A 151 -4.35 -15.45 -8.56
CA TRP A 151 -4.65 -16.40 -9.64
C TRP A 151 -5.32 -17.68 -9.13
N GLN A 152 -5.01 -18.08 -7.90
CA GLN A 152 -5.60 -19.27 -7.26
C GLN A 152 -7.02 -19.01 -6.77
N ARG A 153 -7.40 -17.74 -6.57
CA ARG A 153 -8.67 -17.36 -5.95
C ARG A 153 -9.76 -17.05 -6.99
N SER A 154 -9.45 -16.40 -8.12
CA SER A 154 -10.42 -16.17 -9.20
C SER A 154 -9.77 -15.62 -10.47
N TYR A 155 -10.23 -16.02 -11.67
CA TYR A 155 -9.81 -15.39 -12.94
C TYR A 155 -10.21 -13.91 -13.03
N GLU A 156 -11.15 -13.46 -12.20
CA GLU A 156 -11.69 -12.11 -12.24
C GLU A 156 -10.68 -11.05 -11.80
N PHE A 157 -9.72 -11.38 -10.92
CA PHE A 157 -8.68 -10.41 -10.54
C PHE A 157 -7.75 -10.06 -11.70
N TYR A 158 -7.65 -10.89 -12.75
CA TYR A 158 -6.95 -10.51 -13.98
C TYR A 158 -7.60 -9.28 -14.65
N SER A 159 -8.91 -9.09 -14.47
CA SER A 159 -9.59 -7.89 -14.98
C SER A 159 -9.15 -6.60 -14.29
N ILE A 160 -8.66 -6.66 -13.03
CA ILE A 160 -8.04 -5.51 -12.36
C ILE A 160 -6.79 -5.07 -13.11
N VAL A 161 -5.88 -6.01 -13.38
CA VAL A 161 -4.64 -5.75 -14.12
C VAL A 161 -4.96 -5.19 -15.50
N ALA A 162 -5.87 -5.82 -16.24
CA ALA A 162 -6.26 -5.35 -17.57
C ALA A 162 -6.86 -3.93 -17.56
N THR A 163 -7.71 -3.62 -16.58
CA THR A 163 -8.31 -2.29 -16.43
C THR A 163 -7.28 -1.24 -16.03
N LEU A 164 -6.42 -1.52 -15.05
CA LEU A 164 -5.35 -0.61 -14.62
C LEU A 164 -4.38 -0.31 -15.77
N ASN A 165 -4.01 -1.32 -16.56
CA ASN A 165 -3.17 -1.13 -17.75
C ASN A 165 -3.85 -0.20 -18.78
N GLY A 166 -5.16 -0.37 -18.99
CA GLY A 166 -5.95 0.54 -19.83
C GLY A 166 -5.99 1.98 -19.29
N ILE A 167 -6.04 2.15 -17.97
CA ILE A 167 -6.01 3.46 -17.31
C ILE A 167 -4.62 4.10 -17.43
N VAL A 168 -3.53 3.35 -17.29
CA VAL A 168 -2.16 3.87 -17.52
C VAL A 168 -2.05 4.44 -18.93
N ALA A 169 -2.47 3.70 -19.96
CA ALA A 169 -2.43 4.16 -21.34
C ALA A 169 -3.25 5.44 -21.57
N GLU A 170 -4.38 5.60 -20.85
CA GLU A 170 -5.22 6.79 -20.92
C GLU A 170 -4.62 7.99 -20.16
N ALA A 171 -4.02 7.75 -19.00
CA ALA A 171 -3.33 8.75 -18.18
C ALA A 171 -2.03 9.28 -18.83
N GLU A 172 -1.38 8.47 -19.67
CA GLU A 172 -0.22 8.88 -20.47
C GLU A 172 -0.58 9.54 -21.81
N SER A 173 -1.86 9.55 -22.18
CA SER A 173 -2.29 10.16 -23.42
C SER A 173 -2.17 11.68 -23.38
N SER A 174 -2.03 12.32 -24.54
CA SER A 174 -1.97 13.78 -24.65
C SER A 174 -3.27 14.49 -24.24
N THR A 175 -4.38 13.75 -24.16
CA THR A 175 -5.71 14.24 -23.75
C THR A 175 -6.27 13.32 -22.67
N VAL A 176 -5.76 13.48 -21.45
CA VAL A 176 -6.21 12.69 -20.30
C VAL A 176 -7.70 12.93 -20.06
N ASN A 177 -8.50 11.85 -20.12
CA ASN A 177 -9.92 11.88 -19.78
C ASN A 177 -10.12 11.38 -18.36
N ALA A 178 -9.99 12.30 -17.39
CA ALA A 178 -10.11 11.99 -15.97
C ALA A 178 -11.49 11.42 -15.59
N GLU A 179 -12.56 11.81 -16.28
CA GLU A 179 -13.92 11.31 -16.05
C GLU A 179 -14.04 9.82 -16.41
N SER A 180 -13.51 9.43 -17.56
CA SER A 180 -13.44 8.04 -18.02
C SER A 180 -12.58 7.18 -17.07
N ILE A 181 -11.43 7.70 -16.63
CA ILE A 181 -10.58 7.04 -15.64
C ILE A 181 -11.33 6.84 -14.32
N GLY A 182 -11.94 7.88 -13.77
CA GLY A 182 -12.71 7.82 -12.53
C GLY A 182 -13.86 6.82 -12.59
N THR A 183 -14.57 6.76 -13.72
CA THR A 183 -15.66 5.79 -13.95
C THR A 183 -15.13 4.35 -13.93
N LYS A 184 -14.04 4.06 -14.68
CA LYS A 184 -13.43 2.72 -14.70
C LYS A 184 -12.96 2.26 -13.33
N LEU A 185 -12.35 3.16 -12.55
CA LEU A 185 -11.88 2.87 -11.19
C LEU A 185 -13.06 2.62 -10.24
N SER A 186 -14.13 3.42 -10.34
CA SER A 186 -15.35 3.22 -9.56
C SER A 186 -16.00 1.87 -9.83
N ASP A 187 -16.15 1.51 -11.11
CA ASP A 187 -16.73 0.22 -11.52
C ASP A 187 -15.87 -0.94 -11.02
N LEU A 188 -14.54 -0.78 -11.06
CA LEU A 188 -13.60 -1.78 -10.59
C LEU A 188 -13.70 -1.96 -9.07
N PHE A 189 -13.73 -0.87 -8.31
CA PHE A 189 -13.88 -0.93 -6.85
C PHE A 189 -15.19 -1.61 -6.46
N GLN A 190 -16.34 -1.19 -7.03
CA GLN A 190 -17.65 -1.77 -6.72
C GLN A 190 -17.72 -3.27 -7.02
N ARG A 191 -17.00 -3.75 -8.04
CA ARG A 191 -16.96 -5.18 -8.35
C ARG A 191 -16.25 -6.01 -7.29
N PHE A 192 -15.23 -5.46 -6.65
CA PHE A 192 -14.35 -6.21 -5.74
C PHE A 192 -14.44 -5.76 -4.28
N GLU A 193 -15.26 -4.76 -3.94
CA GLU A 193 -15.41 -4.28 -2.56
C GLU A 193 -15.86 -5.37 -1.59
N SER A 194 -16.62 -6.36 -2.06
CA SER A 194 -17.06 -7.49 -1.24
C SER A 194 -15.96 -8.48 -0.87
N GLU A 195 -14.84 -8.45 -1.60
CA GLU A 195 -13.65 -9.27 -1.32
C GLU A 195 -12.76 -8.67 -0.23
N ALA A 196 -13.03 -7.42 0.17
CA ALA A 196 -12.37 -6.78 1.29
C ALA A 196 -12.78 -7.46 2.61
N THR A 197 -11.81 -7.91 3.40
CA THR A 197 -12.06 -8.64 4.64
C THR A 197 -11.31 -7.98 5.79
N LEU A 198 -11.97 -7.01 6.42
CA LEU A 198 -11.46 -6.32 7.62
C LEU A 198 -11.80 -7.09 8.90
N ASP A 199 -11.42 -8.36 8.93
CA ASP A 199 -11.77 -9.28 10.01
C ASP A 199 -10.72 -9.31 11.13
N GLU A 200 -9.48 -8.93 10.83
CA GLU A 200 -8.39 -8.95 11.79
C GLU A 200 -8.23 -7.60 12.49
N THR A 201 -8.25 -7.64 13.82
CA THR A 201 -8.01 -6.47 14.67
C THR A 201 -6.83 -6.71 15.58
N VAL A 202 -6.08 -5.64 15.86
CA VAL A 202 -4.88 -5.67 16.68
C VAL A 202 -4.90 -4.51 17.67
N GLU A 203 -4.48 -4.77 18.90
CA GLU A 203 -4.26 -3.72 19.89
C GLU A 203 -2.84 -3.18 19.75
N LEU A 204 -2.72 -1.89 19.43
CA LEU A 204 -1.46 -1.19 19.29
C LEU A 204 -1.53 0.11 20.09
N ASP A 205 -0.57 0.29 21.01
CA ASP A 205 -0.46 1.47 21.88
C ASP A 205 -1.77 1.82 22.62
N GLY A 206 -2.51 0.79 23.04
CA GLY A 206 -3.78 0.94 23.79
C GLY A 206 -4.99 1.28 22.93
N SER A 207 -4.88 1.22 21.60
CA SER A 207 -6.00 1.42 20.66
C SER A 207 -6.18 0.22 19.73
N THR A 208 -7.43 -0.13 19.44
CA THR A 208 -7.75 -1.21 18.49
C THR A 208 -7.68 -0.69 17.06
N HIS A 209 -6.89 -1.36 16.24
CA HIS A 209 -6.70 -1.09 14.81
C HIS A 209 -7.19 -2.28 13.98
N PHE A 210 -7.53 -2.04 12.72
CA PHE A 210 -7.82 -3.06 11.72
C PHE A 210 -6.58 -3.31 10.88
N THR A 211 -6.21 -4.57 10.69
CA THR A 211 -5.10 -4.93 9.82
C THR A 211 -5.62 -5.20 8.41
N LEU A 212 -5.07 -4.47 7.44
CA LEU A 212 -5.44 -4.62 6.04
C LEU A 212 -4.75 -5.84 5.43
N THR A 213 -5.52 -6.62 4.68
CA THR A 213 -5.01 -7.69 3.82
C THR A 213 -4.39 -7.11 2.55
N PRO A 214 -3.61 -7.91 1.78
CA PRO A 214 -3.08 -7.45 0.50
C PRO A 214 -4.15 -6.98 -0.49
N VAL A 215 -5.33 -7.62 -0.49
CA VAL A 215 -6.46 -7.21 -1.33
C VAL A 215 -7.01 -5.86 -0.89
N ASP A 216 -7.11 -5.63 0.43
CA ASP A 216 -7.59 -4.35 0.95
C ASP A 216 -6.64 -3.19 0.55
N VAL A 217 -5.32 -3.43 0.58
CA VAL A 217 -4.33 -2.45 0.11
C VAL A 217 -4.54 -2.11 -1.38
N LEU A 218 -4.77 -3.12 -2.22
CA LEU A 218 -5.03 -2.92 -3.65
C LEU A 218 -6.34 -2.12 -3.87
N LEU A 219 -7.40 -2.45 -3.14
CA LEU A 219 -8.67 -1.74 -3.23
C LEU A 219 -8.56 -0.28 -2.76
N LEU A 220 -7.78 -0.02 -1.71
CA LEU A 220 -7.51 1.35 -1.26
C LEU A 220 -6.66 2.13 -2.27
N GLN A 221 -5.73 1.49 -3.00
CA GLN A 221 -5.03 2.14 -4.11
C GLN A 221 -6.01 2.53 -5.23
N ILE A 222 -6.94 1.64 -5.59
CA ILE A 222 -7.97 1.94 -6.60
C ILE A 222 -8.84 3.12 -6.14
N LEU A 223 -9.26 3.16 -4.87
CA LEU A 223 -10.00 4.30 -4.30
C LEU A 223 -9.18 5.59 -4.33
N ALA A 224 -7.91 5.55 -3.93
CA ALA A 224 -7.05 6.73 -3.94
C ALA A 224 -6.88 7.29 -5.36
N LEU A 225 -6.76 6.42 -6.37
CA LEU A 225 -6.71 6.80 -7.77
C LEU A 225 -8.04 7.40 -8.24
N GLN A 226 -9.16 6.86 -7.80
CA GLN A 226 -10.49 7.39 -8.12
C GLN A 226 -10.66 8.80 -7.56
N GLU A 227 -10.30 9.03 -6.29
CA GLU A 227 -10.32 10.36 -5.68
C GLU A 227 -9.37 11.32 -6.41
N HIS A 228 -8.18 10.85 -6.81
CA HIS A 228 -7.24 11.67 -7.60
C HIS A 228 -7.86 12.10 -8.93
N ALA A 229 -8.43 11.17 -9.69
CA ALA A 229 -9.07 11.47 -10.96
C ALA A 229 -10.23 12.47 -10.78
N ASN A 230 -10.99 12.34 -9.69
CA ASN A 230 -12.07 13.27 -9.36
C ASN A 230 -11.57 14.67 -9.04
N CYS A 231 -10.44 14.81 -8.33
CA CYS A 231 -9.84 16.12 -8.04
C CYS A 231 -9.35 16.84 -9.30
N ILE A 232 -8.88 16.11 -10.33
CA ILE A 232 -8.45 16.72 -11.60
C ILE A 232 -9.63 17.34 -12.37
N MET A 233 -10.86 16.87 -12.12
CA MET A 233 -12.07 17.39 -12.78
C MET A 233 -12.60 18.71 -12.19
N THR A 234 -12.24 19.03 -10.94
CA THR A 234 -12.77 20.20 -10.20
C THR A 234 -11.92 21.44 -10.40
#